data_AF-A0A1A8MWL1-F1
#
_entry.id   AF-A0A1A8MWL1-F1
#
_cell.length_a   1.000
_cell.length_b   1.000
_cell.length_c   1.000
_cell.angle_alpha   90.00
_cell.angle_beta   90.00
_cell.angle_gamma   90.00
#
_symmetry.space_group_name_H-M   'P 1'
#
loop_
_entity.id
_entity.type
_entity.pdbx_description
1 polymer ?
#
loop_
_entity_poly.entity_id
_entity_poly.type
_entity_poly.pdbx_seq_one_letter_code
_entity_poly.pdbx_strand_id
1 'polypeptide(L)'
;ESDVVEVLLDFGADRFSRNADGKSPLDLSAPDSSVRLVLQKRGLGSLSRLCRSSIRRSLGRSRLHRASSLFLPHTIKDFLLYH
;
A
#
# COMPACT_ATOMS: atom_id res chain seq x y z
N GLU A 1 -13.99 -5.63 5.51
CA GLU A 1 -13.37 -4.38 6.02
C GLU A 1 -11.85 -4.42 6.00
N SER A 2 -11.22 -5.48 6.54
CA SER A 2 -9.76 -5.68 6.47
C SER A 2 -9.19 -5.62 5.05
N ASP A 3 -9.90 -6.14 4.05
CA ASP A 3 -9.41 -6.21 2.67
C ASP A 3 -9.21 -4.80 2.07
N VAL A 4 -10.09 -3.86 2.40
CA VAL A 4 -9.94 -2.46 1.98
C VAL A 4 -8.71 -1.85 2.64
N VAL A 5 -8.49 -2.11 3.92
CA VAL A 5 -7.30 -1.63 4.65
C VAL A 5 -6.03 -2.23 4.07
N GLU A 6 -6.03 -3.52 3.73
CA GLU A 6 -4.90 -4.17 3.08
C GLU A 6 -4.54 -3.48 1.77
N VAL A 7 -5.53 -3.24 0.90
CA VAL A 7 -5.38 -2.53 -0.38
C VAL A 7 -4.83 -1.12 -0.15
N LEU A 8 -5.37 -0.35 0.81
CA LEU A 8 -4.86 1.00 1.09
C LEU A 8 -3.38 0.98 1.51
N LEU A 9 -3.00 0.07 2.40
CA LEU A 9 -1.60 -0.11 2.83
C LEU A 9 -0.71 -0.57 1.66
N ASP A 10 -1.27 -1.35 0.76
CA ASP A 10 -0.65 -1.81 -0.49
C ASP A 10 -0.40 -0.69 -1.48
N PHE A 11 -1.19 0.37 -1.45
CA PHE A 11 -1.01 1.58 -2.25
C PHE A 11 -0.22 2.68 -1.50
N GLY A 12 0.34 2.35 -0.34
CA GLY A 12 1.24 3.23 0.41
C GLY A 12 0.55 4.17 1.38
N ALA A 13 -0.69 3.86 1.81
CA ALA A 13 -1.30 4.57 2.93
C ALA A 13 -0.42 4.44 4.18
N ASP A 14 -0.20 5.57 4.85
CA ASP A 14 0.58 5.61 6.08
C ASP A 14 -0.28 5.24 7.29
N ARG A 15 0.00 4.09 7.89
CA ARG A 15 -0.71 3.60 9.07
C ARG A 15 -0.34 4.29 10.38
N PHE A 16 0.71 5.11 10.38
CA PHE A 16 1.16 5.89 11.53
C PHE A 16 0.66 7.34 11.48
N SER A 17 0.02 7.73 10.37
CA SER A 17 -0.61 9.04 10.23
C SER A 17 -1.64 9.26 11.34
N ARG A 18 -1.80 10.52 11.75
CA ARG A 18 -2.73 10.93 12.80
C ARG A 18 -3.75 11.90 12.25
N ASN A 19 -5.00 11.74 12.67
CA ASN A 19 -6.08 12.66 12.35
C ASN A 19 -5.97 13.96 13.18
N ALA A 20 -6.94 14.87 13.04
CA ALA A 20 -6.99 16.12 13.79
C ALA A 20 -7.08 15.93 15.32
N ASP A 21 -7.59 14.80 15.78
CA ASP A 21 -7.67 14.43 17.20
C ASP A 21 -6.39 13.74 17.71
N GLY A 22 -5.36 13.61 16.86
CA GLY A 22 -4.12 12.92 17.20
C GLY A 22 -4.22 11.38 17.21
N LYS A 23 -5.31 10.80 16.72
CA LYS A 23 -5.55 9.35 16.68
C LYS A 23 -5.01 8.72 15.39
N SER A 24 -4.31 7.60 15.53
CA SER A 24 -3.87 6.77 14.40
C SER A 24 -4.98 5.82 13.93
N PRO A 25 -4.86 5.23 12.72
CA PRO A 25 -5.73 4.14 12.27
C PRO A 25 -5.87 3.00 13.29
N LEU A 26 -4.80 2.71 14.05
CA LEU A 26 -4.83 1.66 15.07
C LEU A 26 -5.68 2.06 16.29
N ASP A 27 -5.65 3.33 16.68
CA ASP A 27 -6.44 3.87 17.80
C ASP A 27 -7.94 3.92 17.47
N LEU A 28 -8.27 4.05 16.17
CA LEU A 28 -9.64 4.07 15.67
C LEU A 28 -10.19 2.66 15.40
N SER A 29 -9.34 1.64 15.33
CA SER A 29 -9.76 0.26 15.07
C SER A 29 -10.43 -0.37 16.30
N ALA A 30 -11.51 -1.13 16.07
CA ALA A 30 -12.16 -1.88 17.14
C ALA A 30 -11.19 -2.93 17.75
N PRO A 31 -11.28 -3.19 19.07
CA PRO A 31 -10.56 -4.29 19.71
C PRO A 31 -10.84 -5.63 19.00
N ASP A 32 -9.82 -6.47 18.87
CA ASP A 32 -9.87 -7.81 18.24
C ASP A 32 -10.41 -7.89 16.80
N SER A 33 -10.57 -6.75 16.13
CA SER A 33 -10.99 -6.71 14.72
C SER A 33 -9.89 -7.21 13.78
N SER A 34 -10.31 -7.76 12.63
CA SER A 34 -9.38 -8.11 11.55
C SER A 34 -8.59 -6.90 11.05
N VAL A 35 -9.20 -5.72 11.03
CA VAL A 35 -8.54 -4.45 10.71
C VAL A 35 -7.39 -4.16 11.67
N ARG A 36 -7.62 -4.30 12.98
CA ARG A 36 -6.57 -4.12 14.00
C ARG A 36 -5.43 -5.10 13.80
N LEU A 37 -5.75 -6.37 13.54
CA LEU A 37 -4.74 -7.40 13.25
C LEU A 37 -3.89 -7.06 12.01
N VAL A 38 -4.51 -6.60 10.92
CA VAL A 38 -3.80 -6.17 9.70
C VAL A 38 -2.87 -4.99 9.99
N LEU A 39 -3.36 -3.98 10.72
CA LEU A 39 -2.59 -2.78 11.09
C LEU A 39 -1.40 -3.11 12.01
N GLN A 40 -1.53 -4.10 12.88
CA GLN A 40 -0.45 -4.56 13.77
C GLN A 40 0.58 -5.44 13.06
N LYS A 41 0.10 -6.45 12.29
CA LYS A 41 0.96 -7.44 11.61
C LYS A 41 1.76 -6.85 10.47
N ARG A 42 1.37 -5.67 9.94
CA ARG A 42 2.11 -5.02 8.87
C ARG A 42 3.53 -4.68 9.37
N GLY A 43 4.56 -5.30 8.81
CA GLY A 43 5.95 -4.90 9.07
C GLY A 43 6.33 -3.59 8.36
N LEU A 44 7.61 -3.20 8.45
CA LEU A 44 8.20 -2.33 7.44
C LEU A 44 7.97 -3.03 6.10
N GLY A 45 7.25 -2.39 5.18
CA GLY A 45 6.87 -3.04 3.92
C GLY A 45 8.09 -3.66 3.24
N SER A 46 7.94 -4.84 2.65
CA SER A 46 9.02 -5.47 1.88
C SER A 46 9.62 -4.47 0.89
N LEU A 47 10.93 -4.59 0.63
CA LEU A 47 11.62 -3.70 -0.30
C LEU A 47 10.91 -3.64 -1.67
N SER A 48 10.35 -4.76 -2.12
CA SER A 48 9.53 -4.84 -3.34
C SER A 48 8.34 -3.87 -3.32
N ARG A 49 7.62 -3.75 -2.20
CA ARG A 49 6.48 -2.82 -2.06
C ARG A 49 6.94 -1.36 -2.06
N LEU A 50 8.06 -1.08 -1.40
CA LEU A 50 8.65 0.26 -1.40
C LEU A 50 9.09 0.66 -2.80
N CYS A 51 9.77 -0.23 -3.52
CA CYS A 51 10.12 -0.05 -4.92
C CYS A 51 8.87 0.18 -5.79
N ARG A 52 7.83 -0.64 -5.63
CA ARG A 52 6.56 -0.45 -6.36
C ARG A 52 5.95 0.92 -6.09
N SER A 53 5.88 1.36 -4.83
CA SER A 53 5.37 2.68 -4.48
C SER A 53 6.19 3.80 -5.11
N SER A 54 7.53 3.71 -5.04
CA SER A 54 8.45 4.68 -5.65
C SER A 54 8.28 4.77 -7.16
N ILE A 55 8.27 3.63 -7.87
CA ILE A 55 8.08 3.57 -9.33
C ILE A 55 6.72 4.17 -9.73
N ARG A 56 5.64 3.77 -9.05
CA ARG A 56 4.29 4.27 -9.33
C ARG A 56 4.17 5.78 -9.09
N ARG A 57 4.83 6.30 -8.05
CA ARG A 57 4.91 7.74 -7.77
C ARG A 57 5.64 8.50 -8.88
N SER A 58 6.76 7.97 -9.35
CA SER A 58 7.54 8.58 -10.44
C SER A 58 6.80 8.59 -11.78
N LEU A 59 6.03 7.53 -12.09
CA LEU A 59 5.18 7.49 -13.28
C LEU A 59 4.01 8.48 -13.17
N GLY A 60 3.38 8.53 -11.99
CA GLY A 60 2.16 9.28 -11.73
C GLY A 60 0.91 8.60 -12.32
N ARG A 61 -0.26 9.05 -11.87
CA ARG A 61 -1.57 8.45 -12.22
C ARG A 61 -1.77 8.32 -13.73
N SER A 62 -1.43 9.35 -14.51
CA SER A 62 -1.70 9.39 -15.95
C SER A 62 -0.81 8.46 -16.78
N ARG A 63 0.38 8.10 -16.29
CA ARG A 63 1.37 7.30 -17.04
C ARG A 63 1.59 5.92 -16.45
N LEU A 64 0.84 5.53 -15.42
CA LEU A 64 0.98 4.23 -14.77
C LEU A 64 0.81 3.07 -15.77
N HIS A 65 -0.11 3.18 -16.73
CA HIS A 65 -0.32 2.19 -17.78
C HIS A 65 0.94 1.91 -18.63
N ARG A 66 1.89 2.85 -18.66
CA ARG A 66 3.18 2.69 -19.36
C ARG A 66 4.18 1.83 -18.60
N ALA A 67 3.89 1.41 -17.37
CA ALA A 67 4.76 0.45 -16.65
C ALA A 67 4.96 -0.85 -17.46
N SER A 68 4.00 -1.23 -18.30
CA SER A 68 4.09 -2.38 -19.21
C SER A 68 5.18 -2.22 -20.29
N SER A 69 5.55 -0.99 -20.64
CA SER A 69 6.59 -0.70 -21.64
C SER A 69 8.01 -0.67 -21.05
N LEU A 70 8.16 -0.83 -19.73
CA LEU A 70 9.49 -0.92 -19.10
C LEU A 70 10.18 -2.22 -19.51
N PHE A 71 11.50 -2.19 -19.61
CA PHE A 71 12.34 -3.38 -19.85
C PHE A 71 12.48 -4.20 -18.56
N LEU A 72 11.35 -4.77 -18.11
CA LEU A 72 11.23 -5.56 -16.89
C LEU A 72 10.55 -6.91 -17.20
N PRO A 73 10.80 -7.96 -16.38
CA PRO A 73 10.05 -9.21 -16.43
C PRO A 73 8.54 -8.98 -16.28
N HIS A 74 7.72 -9.83 -16.92
CA HIS A 74 6.26 -9.77 -16.84
C HIS A 74 5.75 -9.81 -15.41
N THR A 75 6.33 -10.66 -14.55
CA THR A 75 5.99 -10.75 -13.13
C THR A 75 6.15 -9.41 -12.39
N ILE A 76 7.14 -8.59 -12.75
CA ILE A 76 7.32 -7.26 -12.16
C ILE A 76 6.32 -6.28 -12.75
N LYS A 77 6.01 -6.35 -14.04
CA LYS A 77 4.99 -5.51 -14.68
C LYS A 77 3.62 -5.73 -14.05
N ASP A 78 3.23 -6.99 -13.86
CA ASP A 78 1.96 -7.37 -13.25
C ASP A 78 1.90 -6.92 -11.78
N PHE A 79 3.00 -7.14 -11.04
CA PHE A 79 3.14 -6.62 -9.68
C PHE A 79 3.00 -5.10 -9.60
N LEU A 80 3.58 -4.34 -10.54
CA LEU A 80 3.47 -2.88 -10.58
C LEU A 80 2.04 -2.41 -10.93
N LEU A 81 1.33 -3.15 -11.77
CA LEU A 81 0.02 -2.81 -12.32
C LEU A 81 -1.17 -3.38 -11.55
N TYR A 82 -0.96 -4.30 -10.61
CA TYR A 82 -2.03 -5.11 -10.01
C TYR A 82 -2.84 -5.88 -11.06
N HIS A 83 -2.13 -6.49 -12.01
CA HIS A 83 -2.71 -7.44 -12.97
C HIS A 83 -2.53 -8.87 -12.47
#